data_AF-A0A8H7EJW5-F1
#
_entry.id   AF-A0A8H7EJW5-F1
#
_cell.length_a   1.000
_cell.length_b   1.000
_cell.length_c   1.000
_cell.angle_alpha   90.00
_cell.angle_beta   90.00
_cell.angle_gamma   90.00
#
_symmetry.space_group_name_H-M   'P 1'
#
loop_
_entity.id
_entity.type
_entity.pdbx_description
1 polymer ?
#
loop_
_entity_poly.entity_id
_entity_poly.type
_entity_poly.pdbx_seq_one_letter_code
_entity_poly.pdbx_strand_id
1 'polypeptide(L)'
;MLPVNCLLYTDDVALVGTSDDIDRLLVGVEIHSCLLGYQWNLTKCEILNAPPDHTFMLYGNQLPTCRTFRYLGIPFSQSGIDANLLIRHANNKAVNVMHSLKGCGVHMYGFGIAHALRAYKIFVRPILEYGLAILHLTKRGIEEAERSQRRCLRLCLCRNPSSPVGVLHLASLAALPSVYGRSLILQAKFLYRAETLPDDTLLKCMIPQLQARRSEATWVKLRRNVLWKEVRKLRDRPDPPKYPLKEAIRLFCQREIDALLSIKDPPVTLMRGLRRPVWDPVLLLPCTSKERHRLVKWRIAWLPPSPSVACQCGCPRGNRDHFLDCPLTKTAMENLMRVTYPFPPPAMHPVDYALNLLPRKIPSTYGPWIVMWQRLHIVLRKIDQATSDKTFDPEPPPSALLIAAFNRHRRHN
;
A
#
# COMPACT_ATOMS: atom_id res chain seq x y z
N MET A 1 6.60 -12.23 -38.73
CA MET A 1 5.38 -11.79 -38.03
C MET A 1 5.07 -10.38 -38.52
N LEU A 2 3.81 -10.11 -38.88
CA LEU A 2 3.37 -8.81 -39.36
C LEU A 2 3.67 -7.71 -38.31
N PRO A 3 4.06 -6.50 -38.75
CA PRO A 3 4.25 -5.38 -37.83
C PRO A 3 2.93 -5.01 -37.15
N VAL A 4 2.98 -4.72 -35.85
CA VAL A 4 1.80 -4.27 -35.08
C VAL A 4 1.65 -2.77 -35.32
N ASN A 5 0.75 -2.42 -36.22
CA ASN A 5 0.56 -1.03 -36.65
C ASN A 5 -0.65 -0.34 -35.98
N CYS A 6 -1.43 -1.09 -35.19
CA CYS A 6 -2.62 -0.58 -34.55
C CYS A 6 -2.81 -1.26 -33.19
N LEU A 7 -3.09 -0.45 -32.16
CA LEU A 7 -3.53 -0.90 -30.84
C LEU A 7 -4.92 -0.31 -30.60
N LEU A 8 -5.87 -1.19 -30.30
CA LEU A 8 -7.28 -0.84 -30.11
C LEU A 8 -7.69 -1.13 -28.67
N TYR A 9 -8.28 -0.14 -28.01
CA TYR A 9 -8.95 -0.32 -26.73
C TYR A 9 -10.18 0.57 -26.70
N THR A 10 -11.37 -0.02 -26.85
CA THR A 10 -12.61 0.73 -27.05
C THR A 10 -12.46 1.76 -28.18
N ASP A 11 -12.78 3.02 -27.92
CA ASP A 11 -12.59 4.20 -28.76
C ASP A 11 -11.15 4.76 -28.74
N ASP A 12 -10.32 4.35 -27.79
CA ASP A 12 -8.90 4.74 -27.74
C ASP A 12 -8.08 3.89 -28.73
N VAL A 13 -7.71 4.50 -29.84
CA VAL A 13 -6.90 3.87 -30.91
C VAL A 13 -5.52 4.51 -31.00
N ALA A 14 -4.49 3.69 -31.03
CA ALA A 14 -3.12 4.14 -31.31
C ALA A 14 -2.60 3.47 -32.59
N LEU A 15 -2.31 4.30 -33.59
CA LEU A 15 -1.65 3.91 -34.84
C LEU A 15 -0.13 4.03 -34.67
N VAL A 16 0.62 3.06 -35.17
CA VAL A 16 2.08 2.99 -35.03
C VAL A 16 2.68 2.61 -36.37
N GLY A 17 3.65 3.37 -36.86
CA GLY A 17 4.30 3.09 -38.14
C GLY A 17 5.24 4.20 -38.58
N THR A 18 5.76 4.06 -39.79
CA THR A 18 6.43 5.13 -40.53
C THR A 18 5.40 6.17 -41.01
N SER A 19 5.84 7.33 -41.54
CA SER A 19 4.91 8.33 -42.09
C SER A 19 3.99 7.73 -43.15
N ASP A 20 4.54 6.94 -44.08
CA ASP A 20 3.77 6.26 -45.12
C ASP A 20 2.76 5.25 -44.56
N ASP A 21 3.13 4.52 -43.51
CA ASP A 21 2.21 3.61 -42.83
C ASP A 21 1.05 4.39 -42.21
N ILE A 22 1.34 5.50 -41.51
CA ILE A 22 0.34 6.32 -40.84
C ILE A 22 -0.62 6.96 -41.84
N ASP A 23 -0.15 7.50 -42.96
CA ASP A 23 -1.01 8.07 -43.99
C ASP A 23 -2.01 7.03 -44.53
N ARG A 24 -1.52 5.82 -44.84
CA ARG A 24 -2.39 4.71 -45.28
C ARG A 24 -3.38 4.29 -44.20
N LEU A 25 -2.93 4.22 -42.94
CA LEU A 25 -3.78 3.87 -41.82
C LEU A 25 -4.86 4.92 -41.58
N LEU A 26 -4.54 6.21 -41.71
CA LEU A 26 -5.48 7.33 -41.57
C LEU A 26 -6.60 7.27 -42.62
N VAL A 27 -6.27 6.97 -43.88
CA VAL A 27 -7.28 6.67 -44.91
C VAL A 27 -8.16 5.48 -44.50
N GLY A 28 -7.54 4.43 -43.96
CA GLY A 28 -8.25 3.24 -43.47
C GLY A 28 -9.21 3.55 -42.31
N VAL A 29 -8.79 4.33 -41.31
CA VAL A 29 -9.66 4.70 -40.18
C VAL A 29 -10.78 5.65 -40.61
N GLU A 30 -10.57 6.51 -41.61
CA GLU A 30 -11.62 7.33 -42.22
C GLU A 30 -12.68 6.45 -42.91
N ILE A 31 -12.27 5.58 -43.82
CA ILE A 31 -13.16 4.63 -44.50
C ILE A 31 -13.93 3.79 -43.47
N HIS A 32 -13.23 3.22 -42.49
CA HIS A 32 -13.84 2.39 -41.44
C HIS A 32 -14.91 3.16 -40.65
N SER A 33 -14.62 4.42 -40.28
CA SER A 33 -15.58 5.26 -39.56
C SER A 33 -16.83 5.57 -40.39
N CYS A 34 -16.66 5.86 -41.68
CA CYS A 34 -17.75 6.11 -42.61
C CYS A 34 -18.63 4.86 -42.80
N LEU A 35 -18.00 3.68 -42.95
CA LEU A 35 -18.72 2.41 -43.12
C LEU A 35 -19.54 2.02 -41.89
N LEU A 36 -19.06 2.36 -40.69
CA LEU A 36 -19.71 2.00 -39.43
C LEU A 36 -20.56 3.13 -38.82
N GLY A 37 -20.68 4.28 -39.51
CA GLY A 37 -21.56 5.37 -39.12
C GLY A 37 -21.13 6.11 -37.85
N TYR A 38 -19.82 6.26 -37.60
CA TYR A 38 -19.30 7.08 -36.52
C TYR A 38 -18.19 8.02 -37.01
N GLN A 39 -17.77 8.97 -36.18
CA GLN A 39 -16.66 9.88 -36.48
C GLN A 39 -15.61 9.87 -35.38
N TRP A 40 -14.34 9.97 -35.77
CA TRP A 40 -13.25 10.21 -34.83
C TRP A 40 -13.27 11.64 -34.32
N ASN A 41 -13.07 11.82 -33.01
CA ASN A 41 -13.00 13.13 -32.41
C ASN A 41 -11.63 13.77 -32.66
N LEU A 42 -11.54 14.63 -33.68
CA LEU A 42 -10.30 15.33 -34.07
C LEU A 42 -9.63 16.09 -32.91
N THR A 43 -10.40 16.60 -31.94
CA THR A 43 -9.84 17.32 -30.78
C THR A 43 -9.06 16.43 -29.81
N LYS A 44 -9.20 15.11 -29.94
CA LYS A 44 -8.46 14.10 -29.14
C LYS A 44 -7.41 13.36 -29.97
N CYS A 45 -7.31 13.63 -31.26
CA CYS A 45 -6.35 12.99 -32.17
C CYS A 45 -5.09 13.85 -32.25
N GLU A 46 -3.93 13.25 -31.97
CA GLU A 46 -2.65 13.94 -31.99
C GLU A 46 -1.57 13.02 -32.58
N ILE A 47 -0.58 13.59 -33.27
CA ILE A 47 0.58 12.87 -33.78
C ILE A 47 1.78 13.05 -32.86
N LEU A 48 2.28 11.95 -32.31
CA LEU A 48 3.55 11.91 -31.59
C LEU A 48 4.69 11.60 -32.56
N ASN A 49 5.79 12.36 -32.50
CA ASN A 49 6.99 12.18 -33.34
C ASN A 49 6.76 12.40 -34.85
N ALA A 50 5.92 13.37 -35.22
CA ALA A 50 5.80 13.78 -36.61
C ALA A 50 7.15 14.30 -37.15
N PRO A 51 7.56 13.93 -38.38
CA PRO A 51 8.64 14.60 -39.08
C PRO A 51 8.32 16.10 -39.26
N PRO A 52 9.31 17.01 -39.24
CA PRO A 52 9.08 18.45 -39.38
C PRO A 52 8.35 18.84 -40.67
N ASP A 53 8.63 18.11 -41.75
CA ASP A 53 8.18 18.43 -43.10
C ASP A 53 6.98 17.58 -43.55
N HIS A 54 6.38 16.80 -42.63
CA HIS A 54 5.26 15.92 -42.96
C HIS A 54 4.00 16.31 -42.19
N THR A 55 2.89 16.41 -42.91
CA THR A 55 1.59 16.76 -42.34
C THR A 55 0.63 15.60 -42.46
N PHE A 56 0.02 15.20 -41.35
CA PHE A 56 -0.95 14.12 -41.29
C PHE A 56 -2.38 14.67 -41.29
N MET A 57 -3.26 14.03 -42.04
CA MET A 57 -4.63 14.49 -42.28
C MET A 57 -5.65 13.42 -41.90
N LEU A 58 -6.77 13.83 -41.31
CA LEU A 58 -7.95 12.97 -41.06
C LEU A 58 -9.22 13.76 -41.39
N TYR A 59 -10.09 13.22 -42.24
CA TYR A 59 -11.26 13.95 -42.77
C TYR A 59 -10.89 15.30 -43.41
N GLY A 60 -9.76 15.35 -44.12
CA GLY A 60 -9.23 16.59 -44.71
C GLY A 60 -8.76 17.65 -43.71
N ASN A 61 -8.71 17.35 -42.41
CA ASN A 61 -8.21 18.26 -41.36
C ASN A 61 -6.81 17.84 -40.91
N GLN A 62 -5.93 18.82 -40.74
CA GLN A 62 -4.57 18.60 -40.22
C GLN A 62 -4.62 18.19 -38.75
N LEU A 63 -3.95 17.08 -38.42
CA LEU A 63 -3.81 16.63 -37.05
C LEU A 63 -2.69 17.41 -36.33
N PRO A 64 -2.93 17.89 -35.09
CA PRO A 64 -1.91 18.56 -34.30
C PRO A 64 -0.79 17.59 -33.91
N THR A 65 0.43 18.12 -33.83
CA THR A 65 1.59 17.37 -33.37
C THR A 65 1.82 17.61 -31.87
N CYS A 66 2.32 16.59 -31.18
CA CYS A 66 2.58 16.66 -29.75
C CYS A 66 3.95 16.08 -29.40
N ARG A 67 4.53 16.55 -28.28
CA ARG A 67 5.76 15.99 -27.70
C ARG A 67 5.49 14.87 -26.73
N THR A 68 4.27 14.79 -26.22
CA THR A 68 3.86 13.79 -25.25
C THR A 68 2.40 13.45 -25.45
N PHE A 69 2.11 12.15 -25.61
CA PHE A 69 0.76 11.64 -25.80
C PHE A 69 0.38 10.70 -24.67
N ARG A 70 -0.88 10.72 -24.23
CA ARG A 70 -1.36 9.83 -23.16
C ARG A 70 -2.25 8.74 -23.77
N TYR A 71 -1.75 7.51 -23.80
CA TYR A 71 -2.54 6.35 -24.23
C TYR A 71 -2.85 5.47 -23.01
N LEU A 72 -4.13 5.20 -22.78
CA LEU A 72 -4.63 4.44 -21.61
C LEU A 72 -4.04 4.96 -20.29
N GLY A 73 -3.94 6.28 -20.11
CA GLY A 73 -3.38 6.86 -18.89
C GLY A 73 -1.86 6.81 -18.74
N ILE A 74 -1.13 6.18 -19.68
CA ILE A 74 0.34 6.13 -19.70
C ILE A 74 0.88 7.20 -20.65
N PRO A 75 1.74 8.12 -20.19
CA PRO A 75 2.35 9.12 -21.05
C PRO A 75 3.52 8.55 -21.87
N PHE A 76 3.54 8.86 -23.15
CA PHE A 76 4.59 8.51 -24.11
C PHE A 76 5.23 9.78 -24.65
N SER A 77 6.55 9.79 -24.75
CA SER A 77 7.34 10.78 -25.48
C SER A 77 8.06 10.11 -26.67
N GLN A 78 8.89 10.88 -27.38
CA GLN A 78 9.75 10.35 -28.44
C GLN A 78 10.65 9.18 -28.01
N SER A 79 10.95 9.06 -26.71
CA SER A 79 11.79 8.00 -26.16
C SER A 79 10.99 6.82 -25.57
N GLY A 80 9.68 6.77 -25.79
CA GLY A 80 8.78 5.77 -25.21
C GLY A 80 8.09 6.27 -23.95
N ILE A 81 7.82 5.38 -22.98
CA ILE A 81 7.05 5.75 -21.79
C ILE A 81 7.81 6.78 -20.94
N ASP A 82 7.19 7.93 -20.67
CA ASP A 82 7.71 8.94 -19.75
C ASP A 82 7.37 8.57 -18.30
N ALA A 83 8.26 7.77 -17.69
CA ALA A 83 8.10 7.32 -16.31
C ALA A 83 8.08 8.50 -15.30
N ASN A 84 8.82 9.58 -15.57
CA ASN A 84 8.86 10.72 -14.66
C ASN A 84 7.53 11.46 -14.66
N LEU A 85 6.97 11.72 -15.84
CA LEU A 85 5.68 12.37 -15.98
C LEU A 85 4.56 11.51 -15.38
N LEU A 86 4.60 10.18 -15.60
CA LEU A 86 3.64 9.27 -14.99
C LEU A 86 3.68 9.34 -13.46
N ILE A 87 4.87 9.27 -12.85
CA ILE A 87 5.03 9.33 -11.39
C ILE A 87 4.53 10.67 -10.85
N ARG A 88 4.87 11.80 -11.50
CA ARG A 88 4.40 13.13 -11.06
C ARG A 88 2.88 13.22 -11.08
N HIS A 89 2.24 12.79 -12.18
CA HIS A 89 0.78 12.79 -12.28
C HIS A 89 0.12 11.87 -11.24
N ALA A 90 0.64 10.64 -11.08
CA ALA A 90 0.15 9.68 -10.11
C ALA A 90 0.28 10.23 -8.68
N ASN A 91 1.41 10.83 -8.33
CA ASN A 91 1.66 11.43 -7.03
C ASN A 91 0.69 12.57 -6.72
N ASN A 92 0.54 13.52 -7.65
CA ASN A 92 -0.38 14.65 -7.48
C ASN A 92 -1.82 14.17 -7.32
N LYS A 93 -2.27 13.25 -8.18
CA LYS A 93 -3.63 12.71 -8.13
C LYS A 93 -3.88 11.92 -6.84
N ALA A 94 -2.95 11.06 -6.43
CA ALA A 94 -3.07 10.26 -5.21
C ALA A 94 -3.17 11.13 -3.95
N VAL A 95 -2.32 12.16 -3.85
CA VAL A 95 -2.34 13.11 -2.74
C VAL A 95 -3.66 13.89 -2.71
N ASN A 96 -4.13 14.38 -3.86
CA ASN A 96 -5.40 15.10 -3.95
C ASN A 96 -6.59 14.22 -3.54
N VAL A 97 -6.65 12.98 -4.02
CA VAL A 97 -7.69 12.01 -3.62
C VAL A 97 -7.63 11.76 -2.10
N MET A 98 -6.43 11.60 -1.53
CA MET A 98 -6.30 11.42 -0.08
C MET A 98 -6.73 12.68 0.71
N HIS A 99 -6.49 13.88 0.18
CA HIS A 99 -7.02 15.12 0.76
C HIS A 99 -8.55 15.17 0.73
N SER A 100 -9.18 14.82 -0.39
CA SER A 100 -10.64 14.73 -0.49
C SER A 100 -11.22 13.71 0.50
N LEU A 101 -10.62 12.52 0.58
CA LEU A 101 -11.01 11.49 1.56
C LEU A 101 -10.88 12.02 3.00
N LYS A 102 -9.77 12.68 3.33
CA LYS A 102 -9.60 13.33 4.64
C LYS A 102 -10.70 14.36 4.91
N GLY A 103 -11.09 15.15 3.91
CA GLY A 103 -12.21 16.09 4.01
C GLY A 103 -13.53 15.42 4.38
N CYS A 104 -13.77 14.19 3.91
CA CYS A 104 -14.93 13.38 4.24
C CYS A 104 -14.82 12.61 5.58
N GLY A 105 -13.86 12.96 6.45
CA GLY A 105 -13.68 12.29 7.75
C GLY A 105 -12.88 10.98 7.68
N VAL A 106 -12.26 10.64 6.54
CA VAL A 106 -11.44 9.42 6.38
C VAL A 106 -10.03 9.63 6.98
N HIS A 107 -9.98 9.69 8.31
CA HIS A 107 -8.75 9.86 9.08
C HIS A 107 -8.92 9.32 10.51
N MET A 108 -7.83 9.32 11.29
CA MET A 108 -7.76 8.74 12.64
C MET A 108 -8.83 9.27 13.60
N TYR A 109 -9.15 10.56 13.53
CA TYR A 109 -10.17 11.21 14.38
C TYR A 109 -11.61 11.17 13.85
N GLY A 110 -11.82 10.74 12.60
CA GLY A 110 -13.15 10.62 11.99
C GLY A 110 -13.61 9.16 12.00
N PHE A 111 -13.71 8.54 10.82
CA PHE A 111 -14.05 7.11 10.68
C PHE A 111 -13.01 6.15 11.29
N GLY A 112 -11.86 6.67 11.73
CA GLY A 112 -10.83 5.92 12.43
C GLY A 112 -9.73 5.42 11.50
N ILE A 113 -8.57 5.15 12.10
CA ILE A 113 -7.35 4.87 11.35
C ILE A 113 -7.43 3.59 10.51
N ALA A 114 -8.14 2.56 10.97
CA ALA A 114 -8.31 1.32 10.21
C ALA A 114 -9.07 1.55 8.90
N HIS A 115 -10.16 2.33 8.94
CA HIS A 115 -10.92 2.72 7.74
C HIS A 115 -10.11 3.64 6.84
N ALA A 116 -9.34 4.57 7.41
CA ALA A 116 -8.46 5.45 6.64
C ALA A 116 -7.38 4.66 5.88
N LEU A 117 -6.72 3.70 6.52
CA LEU A 117 -5.72 2.84 5.87
C LEU A 117 -6.35 1.91 4.83
N ARG A 118 -7.59 1.45 5.05
CA ARG A 118 -8.34 0.64 4.08
C ARG A 118 -8.72 1.48 2.85
N ALA A 119 -9.22 2.70 3.06
CA ALA A 119 -9.54 3.64 1.98
C ALA A 119 -8.28 4.02 1.18
N TYR A 120 -7.15 4.27 1.85
CA TYR A 120 -5.86 4.45 1.17
C TYR A 120 -5.55 3.26 0.25
N LYS A 121 -5.66 2.02 0.77
CA LYS A 121 -5.35 0.81 0.00
C LYS A 121 -6.30 0.60 -1.19
N ILE A 122 -7.57 1.01 -1.08
CA ILE A 122 -8.60 0.81 -2.11
C ILE A 122 -8.56 1.92 -3.17
N PHE A 123 -8.44 3.19 -2.77
CA PHE A 123 -8.65 4.32 -3.69
C PHE A 123 -7.36 5.05 -4.06
N VAL A 124 -6.39 5.13 -3.15
CA VAL A 124 -5.18 5.95 -3.34
C VAL A 124 -4.03 5.12 -3.88
N ARG A 125 -3.78 3.95 -3.29
CA ARG A 125 -2.68 3.06 -3.65
C ARG A 125 -2.73 2.63 -5.13
N PRO A 126 -3.89 2.28 -5.72
CA PRO A 126 -3.93 1.93 -7.16
C PRO A 126 -3.48 3.08 -8.07
N ILE A 127 -3.71 4.34 -7.67
CA ILE A 127 -3.26 5.51 -8.45
C ILE A 127 -1.73 5.58 -8.47
N LEU A 128 -1.08 5.38 -7.32
CA LEU A 128 0.38 5.34 -7.21
C LEU A 128 1.01 4.14 -7.93
N GLU A 129 0.27 3.04 -8.04
CA GLU A 129 0.74 1.77 -8.60
C GLU A 129 0.47 1.62 -10.09
N TYR A 130 -0.34 2.50 -10.68
CA TYR A 130 -0.69 2.44 -12.09
C TYR A 130 0.56 2.56 -12.96
N GLY A 131 0.75 1.61 -13.88
CA GLY A 131 1.92 1.52 -14.76
C GLY A 131 3.18 0.90 -14.14
N LEU A 132 3.25 0.71 -12.81
CA LEU A 132 4.46 0.12 -12.17
C LEU A 132 4.71 -1.34 -12.57
N ALA A 133 3.69 -2.03 -13.05
CA ALA A 133 3.80 -3.41 -13.54
C ALA A 133 4.67 -3.54 -14.79
N ILE A 134 4.77 -2.49 -15.60
CA ILE A 134 5.49 -2.48 -16.88
C ILE A 134 6.68 -1.51 -16.89
N LEU A 135 6.87 -0.74 -15.82
CA LEU A 135 7.93 0.26 -15.72
C LEU A 135 9.05 -0.17 -14.79
N HIS A 136 10.28 0.07 -15.23
CA HIS A 136 11.44 0.08 -14.35
C HIS A 136 11.66 1.51 -13.84
N LEU A 137 11.51 1.72 -12.53
CA LEU A 137 11.69 3.04 -11.92
C LEU A 137 13.17 3.31 -11.64
N THR A 138 13.59 4.55 -11.88
CA THR A 138 14.86 5.05 -11.36
C THR A 138 14.81 5.18 -9.83
N LYS A 139 15.97 5.22 -9.17
CA LYS A 139 16.06 5.44 -7.72
C LYS A 139 15.29 6.70 -7.30
N ARG A 140 15.47 7.80 -8.04
CA ARG A 140 14.74 9.05 -7.81
C ARG A 140 13.22 8.88 -7.94
N GLY A 141 12.75 8.19 -8.97
CA GLY A 141 11.33 7.93 -9.17
C GLY A 141 10.71 7.11 -8.03
N ILE A 142 11.44 6.11 -7.53
CA ILE A 142 11.05 5.33 -6.34
C ILE A 142 10.93 6.24 -5.13
N GLU A 143 11.95 7.07 -4.86
CA GLU A 143 11.96 7.98 -3.71
C GLU A 143 10.81 9.00 -3.74
N GLU A 144 10.49 9.53 -4.93
CA GLU A 144 9.36 10.44 -5.14
C GLU A 144 8.01 9.76 -4.88
N ALA A 145 7.80 8.56 -5.40
CA ALA A 145 6.58 7.79 -5.14
C ALA A 145 6.47 7.40 -3.65
N GLU A 146 7.59 7.04 -3.01
CA GLU A 146 7.60 6.70 -1.59
C GLU A 146 7.30 7.90 -0.70
N ARG A 147 7.77 9.09 -1.08
CA ARG A 147 7.43 10.35 -0.41
C ARG A 147 5.92 10.61 -0.49
N SER A 148 5.30 10.32 -1.62
CA SER A 148 3.85 10.48 -1.83
C SER A 148 3.03 9.48 -1.02
N GLN A 149 3.44 8.20 -0.97
CA GLN A 149 2.86 7.20 -0.05
C GLN A 149 2.94 7.70 1.40
N ARG A 150 4.12 8.15 1.85
CA ARG A 150 4.29 8.69 3.21
C ARG A 150 3.42 9.91 3.47
N ARG A 151 3.29 10.82 2.50
CA ARG A 151 2.39 11.99 2.60
C ARG A 151 0.93 11.56 2.79
N CYS A 152 0.45 10.60 2.01
CA CYS A 152 -0.92 10.10 2.14
C CYS A 152 -1.16 9.45 3.51
N LEU A 153 -0.21 8.65 4.00
CA LEU A 153 -0.32 8.03 5.33
C LEU A 153 -0.31 9.07 6.48
N ARG A 154 0.39 10.20 6.33
CA ARG A 154 0.30 11.32 7.30
C ARG A 154 -1.07 11.97 7.30
N LEU A 155 -1.73 12.06 6.15
CA LEU A 155 -3.10 12.59 6.06
C LEU A 155 -4.08 11.68 6.82
N CYS A 156 -3.90 10.36 6.77
CA CYS A 156 -4.68 9.43 7.60
C CYS A 156 -4.54 9.71 9.11
N LEU A 157 -3.42 10.29 9.55
CA LEU A 157 -3.16 10.63 10.95
C LEU A 157 -3.57 12.04 11.36
N CYS A 158 -3.98 12.88 10.41
CA CYS A 158 -4.08 14.32 10.61
C CYS A 158 -2.79 14.95 11.18
N ARG A 159 -1.63 14.50 10.72
CA ARG A 159 -0.33 15.05 11.16
C ARG A 159 0.28 16.00 10.13
N ASN A 160 1.11 16.93 10.64
CA ASN A 160 1.88 17.85 9.83
C ASN A 160 2.83 17.07 8.86
N PRO A 161 2.95 17.48 7.58
CA PRO A 161 3.84 16.90 6.59
C PRO A 161 5.30 16.69 7.03
N SER A 162 5.81 17.53 7.93
CA SER A 162 7.20 17.52 8.38
C SER A 162 7.50 16.56 9.54
N SER A 163 6.48 15.92 10.14
CA SER A 163 6.71 14.97 11.23
C SER A 163 7.26 13.64 10.70
N PRO A 164 8.49 13.21 11.10
CA PRO A 164 9.06 11.93 10.69
C PRO A 164 8.44 10.74 11.44
N VAL A 165 7.79 11.00 12.58
CA VAL A 165 7.38 9.95 13.53
C VAL A 165 6.06 9.32 13.12
N GLY A 166 6.00 7.98 13.10
CA GLY A 166 4.77 7.15 13.04
C GLY A 166 4.34 6.63 11.66
N VAL A 167 4.85 7.19 10.56
CA VAL A 167 4.41 6.78 9.21
C VAL A 167 4.89 5.38 8.84
N LEU A 168 6.16 5.08 9.09
CA LEU A 168 6.72 3.74 8.89
C LEU A 168 5.99 2.71 9.75
N HIS A 169 5.70 3.08 11.00
CA HIS A 169 4.98 2.23 11.95
C HIS A 169 3.55 1.93 11.49
N LEU A 170 2.85 2.88 10.86
CA LEU A 170 1.51 2.65 10.30
C LEU A 170 1.53 1.79 9.06
N ALA A 171 2.53 1.98 8.20
CA ALA A 171 2.75 1.08 7.08
C ALA A 171 2.94 -0.36 7.59
N SER A 172 3.71 -0.56 8.68
CA SER A 172 3.84 -1.87 9.33
C SER A 172 2.50 -2.38 9.88
N LEU A 173 1.74 -1.56 10.61
CA LEU A 173 0.45 -1.95 11.20
C LEU A 173 -0.56 -2.42 10.14
N ALA A 174 -0.60 -1.81 8.96
CA ALA A 174 -1.48 -2.21 7.87
C ALA A 174 -0.81 -3.12 6.82
N ALA A 175 0.38 -3.67 7.12
CA ALA A 175 1.18 -4.47 6.21
C ALA A 175 1.22 -3.88 4.79
N LEU A 176 1.61 -2.61 4.71
CA LEU A 176 1.80 -1.88 3.48
C LEU A 176 3.28 -1.98 3.08
N PRO A 177 3.63 -2.74 2.02
CA PRO A 177 4.98 -2.70 1.47
C PRO A 177 5.34 -1.30 0.97
N SER A 178 6.64 -1.04 0.85
CA SER A 178 7.15 0.13 0.11
C SER A 178 6.64 0.12 -1.35
N VAL A 179 6.59 1.27 -2.01
CA VAL A 179 6.27 1.37 -3.44
C VAL A 179 7.27 0.59 -4.27
N TYR A 180 8.55 0.54 -3.87
CA TYR A 180 9.53 -0.35 -4.50
C TYR A 180 9.17 -1.84 -4.35
N GLY A 181 8.87 -2.30 -3.14
CA GLY A 181 8.43 -3.68 -2.93
C GLY A 181 7.15 -3.99 -3.72
N ARG A 182 6.27 -3.00 -3.89
CA ARG A 182 5.07 -3.13 -4.74
C ARG A 182 5.38 -3.19 -6.22
N SER A 183 6.29 -2.37 -6.74
CA SER A 183 6.69 -2.45 -8.14
C SER A 183 7.26 -3.83 -8.45
N LEU A 184 8.09 -4.38 -7.56
CA LEU A 184 8.61 -5.73 -7.71
C LEU A 184 7.49 -6.79 -7.79
N ILE A 185 6.50 -6.72 -6.88
CA ILE A 185 5.34 -7.62 -6.87
C ILE A 185 4.49 -7.47 -8.13
N LEU A 186 4.23 -6.24 -8.57
CA LEU A 186 3.40 -5.97 -9.75
C LEU A 186 4.06 -6.46 -11.04
N GLN A 187 5.36 -6.22 -11.21
CA GLN A 187 6.13 -6.72 -12.34
C GLN A 187 6.20 -8.25 -12.33
N ALA A 188 6.42 -8.88 -11.19
CA ALA A 188 6.42 -10.35 -11.09
C ALA A 188 5.05 -10.93 -11.44
N LYS A 189 3.95 -10.29 -11.01
CA LYS A 189 2.58 -10.67 -11.42
C LYS A 189 2.37 -10.52 -12.92
N PHE A 190 2.83 -9.41 -13.50
CA PHE A 190 2.72 -9.14 -14.94
C PHE A 190 3.49 -10.19 -15.75
N LEU A 191 4.74 -10.47 -15.39
CA LEU A 191 5.58 -11.48 -16.05
C LEU A 191 5.00 -12.89 -15.91
N TYR A 192 4.51 -13.24 -14.71
CA TYR A 192 3.82 -14.52 -14.49
C TYR A 192 2.62 -14.65 -15.42
N ARG A 193 1.77 -13.61 -15.51
CA ARG A 193 0.64 -13.60 -16.43
C ARG A 193 1.08 -13.70 -17.89
N ALA A 194 2.12 -12.96 -18.29
CA ALA A 194 2.60 -12.97 -19.67
C ALA A 194 3.08 -14.36 -20.13
N GLU A 195 3.64 -15.17 -19.22
CA GLU A 195 4.01 -16.56 -19.53
C GLU A 195 2.79 -17.48 -19.63
N THR A 196 1.72 -17.22 -18.86
CA THR A 196 0.51 -18.07 -18.81
C THR A 196 -0.62 -17.61 -19.72
N LEU A 197 -0.42 -16.57 -20.54
CA LEU A 197 -1.40 -16.16 -21.55
C LEU A 197 -1.47 -17.18 -22.70
N PRO A 198 -2.65 -17.35 -23.32
CA PRO A 198 -2.80 -18.10 -24.57
C PRO A 198 -1.90 -17.57 -25.70
N ASP A 199 -1.49 -18.47 -26.60
CA ASP A 199 -0.51 -18.20 -27.66
C ASP A 199 -1.00 -17.19 -28.72
N ASP A 200 -2.31 -17.08 -28.90
CA ASP A 200 -2.98 -16.14 -29.81
C ASP A 200 -3.08 -14.70 -29.25
N THR A 201 -2.76 -14.48 -27.97
CA THR A 201 -2.81 -13.13 -27.41
C THR A 201 -1.68 -12.26 -27.94
N LEU A 202 -1.97 -10.97 -28.18
CA LEU A 202 -1.02 -10.00 -28.70
C LEU A 202 0.31 -10.00 -27.93
N LEU A 203 0.25 -9.95 -26.59
CA LEU A 203 1.46 -9.93 -25.77
C LEU A 203 2.29 -11.19 -25.98
N LYS A 204 1.67 -12.38 -25.94
CA LYS A 204 2.35 -13.68 -26.09
C LYS A 204 3.00 -13.81 -27.47
N CYS A 205 2.27 -13.41 -28.51
CA CYS A 205 2.76 -13.25 -29.88
C CYS A 205 4.00 -12.35 -29.97
N MET A 206 4.04 -11.25 -29.21
CA MET A 206 5.15 -10.28 -29.24
C MET A 206 6.38 -10.69 -28.41
N ILE A 207 6.27 -11.64 -27.48
CA ILE A 207 7.36 -12.01 -26.57
C ILE A 207 8.68 -12.35 -27.30
N PRO A 208 8.71 -13.16 -28.37
CA PRO A 208 9.96 -13.50 -29.06
C PRO A 208 10.71 -12.25 -29.56
N GLN A 209 9.99 -11.28 -30.12
CA GLN A 209 10.58 -10.02 -30.58
C GLN A 209 11.06 -9.15 -29.40
N LEU A 210 10.28 -9.08 -28.32
CA LEU A 210 10.65 -8.34 -27.12
C LEU A 210 11.91 -8.92 -26.45
N GLN A 211 12.14 -10.23 -26.59
CA GLN A 211 13.34 -10.90 -26.09
C GLN A 211 14.57 -10.67 -26.99
N ALA A 212 14.37 -10.54 -28.30
CA ALA A 212 15.45 -10.26 -29.25
C ALA A 212 15.98 -8.80 -29.19
N ARG A 213 15.25 -7.90 -28.51
CA ARG A 213 15.66 -6.49 -28.37
C ARG A 213 16.86 -6.32 -27.42
N ARG A 214 17.55 -5.18 -27.58
CA ARG A 214 18.72 -4.77 -26.77
C ARG A 214 18.45 -4.85 -25.26
N SER A 215 19.51 -5.05 -24.48
CA SER A 215 19.50 -5.17 -23.01
C SER A 215 18.80 -4.02 -22.28
N GLU A 216 18.78 -2.83 -22.88
CA GLU A 216 18.15 -1.62 -22.33
C GLU A 216 16.63 -1.55 -22.52
N ALA A 217 16.05 -2.45 -23.31
CA ALA A 217 14.61 -2.51 -23.54
C ALA A 217 13.85 -2.82 -22.25
N THR A 218 12.67 -2.19 -22.11
CA THR A 218 11.80 -2.32 -20.92
C THR A 218 11.54 -3.77 -20.55
N TRP A 219 11.23 -4.62 -21.53
CA TRP A 219 10.97 -6.05 -21.32
C TRP A 219 12.16 -6.79 -20.68
N VAL A 220 13.38 -6.55 -21.18
CA VAL A 220 14.60 -7.18 -20.64
C VAL A 220 14.87 -6.71 -19.22
N LYS A 221 14.68 -5.42 -18.93
CA LYS A 221 14.78 -4.85 -17.57
C LYS A 221 13.77 -5.48 -16.62
N LEU A 222 12.52 -5.68 -17.04
CA LEU A 222 11.49 -6.33 -16.22
C LEU A 222 11.90 -7.76 -15.83
N ARG A 223 12.46 -8.55 -16.75
CA ARG A 223 12.91 -9.92 -16.44
C ARG A 223 14.05 -10.01 -15.43
N ARG A 224 14.78 -8.91 -15.17
CA ARG A 224 15.81 -8.84 -14.12
C ARG A 224 15.24 -8.76 -12.70
N ASN A 225 13.92 -8.56 -12.57
CA ASN A 225 13.21 -8.49 -11.30
C ASN A 225 13.56 -9.68 -10.38
N VAL A 226 14.03 -9.35 -9.17
CA VAL A 226 14.50 -10.35 -8.20
C VAL A 226 13.39 -11.30 -7.75
N LEU A 227 12.18 -10.78 -7.54
CA LEU A 227 11.04 -11.58 -7.14
C LEU A 227 10.61 -12.52 -8.26
N TRP A 228 10.65 -12.06 -9.50
CA TRP A 228 10.35 -12.90 -10.67
C TRP A 228 11.32 -14.08 -10.80
N LYS A 229 12.62 -13.85 -10.55
CA LYS A 229 13.62 -14.94 -10.52
C LYS A 229 13.27 -15.97 -9.43
N GLU A 230 12.84 -15.54 -8.25
CA GLU A 230 12.42 -16.44 -7.19
C GLU A 230 11.14 -17.23 -7.55
N VAL A 231 10.18 -16.61 -8.24
CA VAL A 231 8.99 -17.30 -8.75
C VAL A 231 9.39 -18.44 -9.69
N ARG A 232 10.29 -18.18 -10.64
CA ARG A 232 10.80 -19.22 -11.55
C ARG A 232 11.50 -20.34 -10.79
N LYS A 233 12.43 -20.00 -9.88
CA LYS A 233 13.11 -20.99 -9.04
C LYS A 233 12.15 -21.87 -8.25
N LEU A 234 11.05 -21.34 -7.74
CA LEU A 234 10.04 -22.12 -7.01
C LEU A 234 9.22 -23.02 -7.92
N ARG A 235 8.88 -22.55 -9.12
CA ARG A 235 8.15 -23.31 -10.12
C ARG A 235 8.97 -24.47 -10.67
N ASP A 236 10.26 -24.26 -10.88
CA ASP A 236 11.16 -25.23 -11.52
C ASP A 236 11.72 -26.26 -10.50
N ARG A 237 11.17 -26.33 -9.27
CA ARG A 237 11.55 -27.35 -8.26
C ARG A 237 10.93 -28.71 -8.59
N PRO A 238 11.53 -29.83 -8.12
CA PRO A 238 10.93 -31.16 -8.26
C PRO A 238 9.53 -31.28 -7.62
N ASP A 239 9.33 -30.63 -6.48
CA ASP A 239 8.04 -30.49 -5.81
C ASP A 239 7.66 -29.00 -5.70
N PRO A 240 7.04 -28.42 -6.73
CA PRO A 240 6.72 -27.01 -6.74
C PRO A 240 5.49 -26.73 -5.85
N PRO A 241 5.47 -25.61 -5.11
CA PRO A 241 4.30 -25.24 -4.33
C PRO A 241 3.09 -25.02 -5.24
N LYS A 242 1.88 -25.35 -4.77
CA LYS A 242 0.61 -25.16 -5.51
C LYS A 242 0.45 -23.75 -6.11
N TYR A 243 0.98 -22.73 -5.44
CA TYR A 243 0.91 -21.33 -5.89
C TYR A 243 2.29 -20.65 -5.79
N PRO A 244 3.22 -20.88 -6.74
CA PRO A 244 4.60 -20.39 -6.65
C PRO A 244 4.71 -18.87 -6.54
N LEU A 245 3.87 -18.14 -7.27
CA LEU A 245 3.82 -16.68 -7.20
C LEU A 245 3.40 -16.17 -5.80
N LYS A 246 2.37 -16.78 -5.22
CA LYS A 246 1.88 -16.41 -3.88
C LYS A 246 2.94 -16.69 -2.81
N GLU A 247 3.63 -17.81 -2.95
CA GLU A 247 4.68 -18.22 -2.04
C GLU A 247 5.93 -17.33 -2.16
N ALA A 248 6.36 -17.00 -3.38
CA ALA A 248 7.46 -16.05 -3.61
C ALA A 248 7.18 -14.68 -2.98
N ILE A 249 5.96 -14.16 -3.16
CA ILE A 249 5.55 -12.87 -2.56
C ILE A 249 5.59 -12.96 -1.03
N ARG A 250 5.10 -14.07 -0.44
CA ARG A 250 5.13 -14.29 1.01
C ARG A 250 6.56 -14.28 1.55
N LEU A 251 7.46 -15.04 0.92
CA LEU A 251 8.87 -15.11 1.30
C LEU A 251 9.58 -13.77 1.13
N PHE A 252 9.32 -13.05 0.03
CA PHE A 252 9.86 -11.72 -0.20
C PHE A 252 9.42 -10.73 0.88
N CYS A 253 8.13 -10.66 1.20
CA CYS A 253 7.64 -9.77 2.26
C CYS A 253 8.21 -10.14 3.63
N GLN A 254 8.48 -11.42 3.91
CA GLN A 254 9.13 -11.84 5.14
C GLN A 254 10.60 -11.41 5.18
N ARG A 255 11.36 -11.62 4.08
CA ARG A 255 12.76 -11.18 3.96
C ARG A 255 12.92 -9.68 4.17
N GLU A 256 11.98 -8.87 3.66
CA GLU A 256 11.98 -7.41 3.90
C GLU A 256 11.83 -7.06 5.38
N ILE A 257 10.97 -7.78 6.12
CA ILE A 257 10.82 -7.61 7.57
C ILE A 257 12.09 -8.05 8.30
N ASP A 258 12.65 -9.19 7.91
CA ASP A 258 13.86 -9.74 8.53
C ASP A 258 15.07 -8.81 8.28
N ALA A 259 15.18 -8.23 7.08
CA ALA A 259 16.20 -7.24 6.76
C ALA A 259 16.09 -5.98 7.63
N LEU A 260 14.86 -5.50 7.88
CA LEU A 260 14.63 -4.36 8.79
C LEU A 260 14.96 -4.69 10.25
N LEU A 261 14.81 -5.95 10.68
CA LEU A 261 15.19 -6.42 12.01
C LEU A 261 16.72 -6.48 12.21
N SER A 262 17.48 -6.69 11.13
CA SER A 262 18.95 -6.77 11.17
C SER A 262 19.66 -5.40 11.20
N ILE A 263 18.93 -4.29 11.10
CA ILE A 263 19.49 -2.94 11.21
C ILE A 263 19.79 -2.62 12.68
N LYS A 264 20.82 -1.80 12.96
CA LYS A 264 21.23 -1.40 14.32
C LYS A 264 20.07 -0.92 15.21
N ASP A 265 19.20 -0.08 14.65
CA ASP A 265 18.02 0.48 15.33
C ASP A 265 16.76 0.15 14.52
N PRO A 266 16.16 -1.04 14.71
CA PRO A 266 15.01 -1.46 13.94
C PRO A 266 13.77 -0.62 14.29
N PRO A 267 12.79 -0.49 13.36
CA PRO A 267 11.55 0.23 13.64
C PRO A 267 10.84 -0.29 14.90
N VAL A 268 10.31 0.62 15.73
CA VAL A 268 9.76 0.24 17.04
C VAL A 268 8.64 -0.80 16.92
N THR A 269 7.86 -0.76 15.85
CA THR A 269 6.81 -1.76 15.58
C THR A 269 7.36 -3.18 15.46
N LEU A 270 8.53 -3.34 14.84
CA LEU A 270 9.19 -4.65 14.72
C LEU A 270 9.78 -5.10 16.06
N MET A 271 10.38 -4.17 16.83
CA MET A 271 10.83 -4.43 18.20
C MET A 271 9.67 -4.87 19.10
N ARG A 272 8.48 -4.27 18.90
CA ARG A 272 7.24 -4.64 19.58
C ARG A 272 6.59 -5.93 19.05
N GLY A 273 7.21 -6.63 18.10
CA GLY A 273 6.78 -7.96 17.65
C GLY A 273 5.90 -8.00 16.40
N LEU A 274 5.71 -6.91 15.64
CA LEU A 274 5.04 -6.94 14.33
C LEU A 274 5.93 -7.57 13.24
N ARG A 275 6.27 -8.85 13.40
CA ARG A 275 7.24 -9.55 12.55
C ARG A 275 6.62 -10.27 11.35
N ARG A 276 5.33 -10.02 11.06
CA ARG A 276 4.59 -10.70 9.99
C ARG A 276 3.91 -9.67 9.09
N PRO A 277 3.89 -9.88 7.76
CA PRO A 277 3.31 -8.94 6.80
C PRO A 277 1.78 -9.08 6.74
N VAL A 278 1.11 -8.89 7.88
CA VAL A 278 -0.35 -8.91 8.00
C VAL A 278 -0.84 -7.69 8.77
N TRP A 279 -2.12 -7.36 8.60
CA TRP A 279 -2.75 -6.30 9.40
C TRP A 279 -2.68 -6.66 10.87
N ASP A 280 -2.24 -5.70 11.68
CA ASP A 280 -2.18 -5.86 13.13
C ASP A 280 -3.61 -5.93 13.71
N PRO A 281 -3.89 -6.90 14.59
CA PRO A 281 -5.18 -7.01 15.27
C PRO A 281 -5.67 -5.72 15.94
N VAL A 282 -4.79 -4.82 16.38
CA VAL A 282 -5.20 -3.54 17.00
C VAL A 282 -6.02 -2.66 16.06
N LEU A 283 -5.87 -2.83 14.73
CA LEU A 283 -6.66 -2.10 13.74
C LEU A 283 -8.03 -2.75 13.50
N LEU A 284 -8.19 -4.02 13.84
CA LEU A 284 -9.31 -4.85 13.40
C LEU A 284 -10.26 -5.22 14.54
N LEU A 285 -9.73 -5.40 15.75
CA LEU A 285 -10.54 -5.86 16.88
C LEU A 285 -11.54 -4.79 17.33
N PRO A 286 -12.77 -5.19 17.72
CA PRO A 286 -13.78 -4.27 18.23
C PRO A 286 -13.31 -3.58 19.51
N CYS A 287 -13.39 -2.26 19.48
CA CYS A 287 -13.09 -1.35 20.58
C CYS A 287 -13.66 0.03 20.24
N THR A 288 -13.74 0.89 21.25
CA THR A 288 -14.11 2.30 21.09
C THR A 288 -13.00 3.07 20.35
N SER A 289 -13.33 4.26 19.84
CA SER A 289 -12.33 5.12 19.19
C SER A 289 -11.19 5.52 20.13
N LYS A 290 -11.49 5.82 21.40
CA LYS A 290 -10.49 6.19 22.42
C LYS A 290 -9.56 5.01 22.75
N GLU A 291 -10.11 3.82 22.95
CA GLU A 291 -9.34 2.57 23.12
C GLU A 291 -8.42 2.31 21.92
N ARG A 292 -8.95 2.41 20.68
CA ARG A 292 -8.16 2.23 19.45
C ARG A 292 -7.02 3.22 19.34
N HIS A 293 -7.24 4.49 19.70
CA HIS A 293 -6.18 5.50 19.71
C HIS A 293 -5.05 5.11 20.65
N ARG A 294 -5.35 4.65 21.87
CA ARG A 294 -4.31 4.21 22.83
C ARG A 294 -3.53 3.00 22.32
N LEU A 295 -4.21 2.00 21.77
CA LEU A 295 -3.55 0.82 21.18
C LEU A 295 -2.58 1.20 20.06
N VAL A 296 -3.03 2.05 19.13
CA VAL A 296 -2.22 2.49 18.00
C VAL A 296 -1.07 3.37 18.48
N LYS A 297 -1.32 4.34 19.37
CA LYS A 297 -0.28 5.17 19.99
C LYS A 297 0.76 4.31 20.71
N TRP A 298 0.33 3.29 21.45
CA TRP A 298 1.24 2.34 22.07
C TRP A 298 2.09 1.67 21.00
N ARG A 299 1.50 0.99 20.01
CA ARG A 299 2.24 0.28 18.96
C ARG A 299 3.28 1.14 18.24
N ILE A 300 2.97 2.42 18.00
CA ILE A 300 3.86 3.34 17.25
C ILE A 300 4.78 4.20 18.13
N ALA A 301 4.83 3.96 19.44
CA ALA A 301 5.65 4.66 20.44
C ALA A 301 5.29 6.12 20.68
N TRP A 302 4.00 6.42 20.68
CA TRP A 302 3.45 7.72 21.10
C TRP A 302 2.77 7.67 22.47
N LEU A 303 2.62 6.48 23.04
CA LEU A 303 2.14 6.29 24.40
C LEU A 303 3.12 5.33 25.13
N PRO A 304 3.74 5.75 26.25
CA PRO A 304 3.74 7.12 26.77
C PRO A 304 4.38 8.13 25.78
N PRO A 305 4.14 9.45 25.93
CA PRO A 305 4.68 10.47 25.04
C PRO A 305 6.20 10.40 24.89
N SER A 306 6.70 10.76 23.70
CA SER A 306 8.13 10.92 23.40
C SER A 306 8.36 12.31 22.78
N PRO A 307 9.22 13.17 23.39
CA PRO A 307 10.00 12.94 24.60
C PRO A 307 9.14 12.68 25.85
N SER A 308 9.72 11.99 26.83
CA SER A 308 9.02 11.59 28.05
C SER A 308 8.57 12.82 28.84
N VAL A 309 7.36 12.76 29.39
CA VAL A 309 6.75 13.80 30.24
C VAL A 309 6.68 13.32 31.69
N ALA A 310 6.49 14.23 32.65
CA ALA A 310 6.29 13.86 34.04
C ALA A 310 5.03 13.01 34.21
N CYS A 311 5.13 12.00 35.07
CA CYS A 311 4.00 11.17 35.50
C CYS A 311 3.28 11.85 36.66
N GLN A 312 1.95 11.73 36.71
CA GLN A 312 1.14 12.23 37.82
C GLN A 312 1.50 11.60 39.18
N CYS A 313 2.24 10.48 39.22
CA CYS A 313 2.76 9.92 40.47
C CYS A 313 3.96 10.71 41.05
N GLY A 314 4.38 11.81 40.40
CA GLY A 314 5.53 12.62 40.77
C GLY A 314 6.85 12.22 40.10
N CYS A 315 6.88 11.15 39.29
CA CYS A 315 8.09 10.79 38.57
C CYS A 315 8.36 11.78 37.42
N PRO A 316 9.58 12.37 37.31
CA PRO A 316 9.88 13.36 36.28
C PRO A 316 9.91 12.78 34.86
N ARG A 317 10.05 11.46 34.71
CA ARG A 317 10.12 10.76 33.42
C ARG A 317 9.16 9.57 33.41
N GLY A 318 7.91 9.82 33.02
CA GLY A 318 6.90 8.80 32.73
C GLY A 318 7.22 8.06 31.42
N ASN A 319 8.31 7.31 31.40
CA ASN A 319 8.68 6.46 30.29
C ASN A 319 7.98 5.10 30.40
N ARG A 320 8.22 4.25 29.42
CA ARG A 320 7.57 2.94 29.33
C ARG A 320 7.87 2.04 30.53
N ASP A 321 9.14 1.98 30.93
CA ASP A 321 9.60 1.06 31.97
C ASP A 321 9.14 1.52 33.36
N HIS A 322 9.04 2.84 33.57
CA HIS A 322 8.44 3.42 34.77
C HIS A 322 7.04 2.86 35.06
N PHE A 323 6.22 2.63 34.04
CA PHE A 323 4.84 2.16 34.22
C PHE A 323 4.70 0.68 34.63
N LEU A 324 5.79 -0.07 34.69
CA LEU A 324 5.81 -1.42 35.27
C LEU A 324 5.60 -1.34 36.79
N ASP A 325 6.26 -0.39 37.45
CA ASP A 325 6.28 -0.26 38.92
C ASP A 325 5.58 1.00 39.45
N CYS A 326 5.09 1.86 38.56
CA CYS A 326 4.38 3.09 38.94
C CYS A 326 3.15 2.77 39.81
N PRO A 327 2.97 3.43 40.98
CA PRO A 327 1.84 3.18 41.87
C PRO A 327 0.46 3.32 41.20
N LEU A 328 0.35 4.17 40.18
CA LEU A 328 -0.90 4.41 39.45
C LEU A 328 -1.28 3.26 38.48
N THR A 329 -0.29 2.50 37.99
CA THR A 329 -0.47 1.45 36.97
C THR A 329 -0.12 0.05 37.44
N LYS A 330 0.68 -0.11 38.50
CA LYS A 330 1.22 -1.39 38.98
C LYS A 330 0.16 -2.48 39.13
N THR A 331 -0.91 -2.22 39.89
CA THR A 331 -2.01 -3.18 40.07
C THR A 331 -2.68 -3.57 38.75
N ALA A 332 -2.81 -2.64 37.80
CA ALA A 332 -3.39 -2.96 36.49
C ALA A 332 -2.42 -3.81 35.65
N MET A 333 -1.11 -3.54 35.74
CA MET A 333 -0.07 -4.30 35.07
C MET A 333 0.00 -5.74 35.59
N GLU A 334 0.01 -5.92 36.92
CA GLU A 334 -0.04 -7.24 37.57
C GLU A 334 -1.27 -8.03 37.14
N ASN A 335 -2.44 -7.38 37.10
CA ASN A 335 -3.68 -8.00 36.62
C ASN A 335 -3.61 -8.40 35.15
N LEU A 336 -2.99 -7.60 34.29
CA LEU A 336 -2.74 -7.97 32.89
C LEU A 336 -1.83 -9.20 32.81
N MET A 337 -0.73 -9.22 33.55
CA MET A 337 0.22 -10.33 33.56
C MET A 337 -0.43 -11.64 34.02
N ARG A 338 -1.26 -11.61 35.07
CA ARG A 338 -1.97 -12.80 35.60
C ARG A 338 -2.91 -13.45 34.58
N VAL A 339 -3.53 -12.68 33.69
CA VAL A 339 -4.49 -13.20 32.70
C VAL A 339 -3.86 -13.43 31.33
N THR A 340 -2.57 -13.13 31.18
CA THR A 340 -1.83 -13.32 29.93
C THR A 340 -1.20 -14.70 29.93
N TYR A 341 -1.63 -15.56 29.01
CA TYR A 341 -1.08 -16.91 28.85
C TYR A 341 -0.65 -17.16 27.39
N PRO A 342 0.57 -17.71 27.16
CA PRO A 342 1.60 -18.03 28.16
C PRO A 342 2.12 -16.81 28.92
N PHE A 343 2.86 -17.00 30.02
CA PHE A 343 3.40 -15.87 30.79
C PHE A 343 4.46 -15.10 29.97
N PRO A 344 4.50 -13.75 30.02
CA PRO A 344 5.47 -12.97 29.26
C PRO A 344 6.93 -13.28 29.70
N PRO A 345 7.86 -13.52 28.75
CA PRO A 345 9.28 -13.65 29.08
C PRO A 345 9.83 -12.39 29.76
N PRO A 346 10.83 -12.49 30.67
CA PRO A 346 11.38 -11.33 31.39
C PRO A 346 11.90 -10.21 30.48
N ALA A 347 12.44 -10.56 29.31
CA ALA A 347 12.96 -9.61 28.33
C ALA A 347 11.86 -8.91 27.51
N MET A 348 10.58 -9.30 27.64
CA MET A 348 9.48 -8.72 26.89
C MET A 348 8.51 -7.99 27.81
N HIS A 349 8.30 -6.72 27.50
CA HIS A 349 7.35 -5.91 28.22
C HIS A 349 5.90 -6.47 28.12
N PRO A 350 5.15 -6.58 29.23
CA PRO A 350 3.85 -7.26 29.28
C PRO A 350 2.83 -6.80 28.24
N VAL A 351 2.70 -5.48 28.05
CA VAL A 351 1.77 -4.89 27.06
C VAL A 351 2.11 -5.32 25.63
N ASP A 352 3.38 -5.35 25.22
CA ASP A 352 3.72 -5.81 23.85
C ASP A 352 3.45 -7.29 23.69
N TYR A 353 3.78 -8.08 24.70
CA TYR A 353 3.54 -9.52 24.69
C TYR A 353 2.04 -9.81 24.54
N ALA A 354 1.19 -9.16 25.34
CA ALA A 354 -0.27 -9.27 25.24
C ALA A 354 -0.80 -8.82 23.87
N LEU A 355 -0.28 -7.72 23.31
CA LEU A 355 -0.64 -7.25 21.97
C LEU A 355 -0.26 -8.26 20.87
N ASN A 356 0.83 -9.00 21.04
CA ASN A 356 1.29 -10.01 20.09
C ASN A 356 0.52 -11.33 20.19
N LEU A 357 -0.18 -11.57 21.30
CA LEU A 357 -1.09 -12.72 21.48
C LEU A 357 -2.51 -12.47 20.94
N LEU A 358 -2.81 -11.25 20.49
CA LEU A 358 -4.16 -10.91 20.03
C LEU A 358 -4.61 -11.81 18.87
N PRO A 359 -5.89 -12.24 18.89
CA PRO A 359 -6.42 -13.04 17.81
C PRO A 359 -6.55 -12.19 16.54
N ARG A 360 -6.20 -12.79 15.40
CA ARG A 360 -6.23 -12.10 14.09
C ARG A 360 -7.63 -11.94 13.51
N LYS A 361 -8.54 -12.80 13.94
CA LYS A 361 -9.97 -12.76 13.65
C LYS A 361 -10.67 -12.73 14.99
N ILE A 362 -11.83 -12.08 15.05
CA ILE A 362 -12.67 -12.09 16.25
C ILE A 362 -13.06 -13.56 16.49
N PRO A 363 -12.66 -14.18 17.63
CA PRO A 363 -13.05 -15.54 17.95
C PRO A 363 -14.58 -15.64 18.06
N SER A 364 -15.17 -16.81 17.80
CA SER A 364 -16.62 -17.03 17.90
C SER A 364 -17.11 -17.19 19.34
N THR A 365 -16.21 -17.48 20.27
CA THR A 365 -16.52 -17.73 21.68
C THR A 365 -15.78 -16.76 22.61
N TYR A 366 -16.39 -16.53 23.77
CA TYR A 366 -15.68 -15.97 24.91
C TYR A 366 -14.57 -16.93 25.31
N GLY A 367 -13.34 -16.41 25.46
CA GLY A 367 -12.18 -17.18 25.87
C GLY A 367 -11.19 -16.30 26.62
N PRO A 368 -10.06 -16.85 27.11
CA PRO A 368 -9.09 -16.13 27.95
C PRO A 368 -8.63 -14.79 27.37
N TRP A 369 -8.57 -14.70 26.03
CA TRP A 369 -8.19 -13.48 25.32
C TRP A 369 -9.10 -12.27 25.61
N ILE A 370 -10.41 -12.45 25.91
CA ILE A 370 -11.30 -11.32 26.17
C ILE A 370 -10.99 -10.64 27.51
N VAL A 371 -10.63 -11.45 28.50
CA VAL A 371 -10.22 -10.96 29.82
C VAL A 371 -8.88 -10.22 29.67
N MET A 372 -7.93 -10.81 28.95
CA MET A 372 -6.67 -10.15 28.61
C MET A 372 -6.89 -8.83 27.87
N TRP A 373 -7.80 -8.79 26.88
CA TRP A 373 -8.16 -7.60 26.12
C TRP A 373 -8.70 -6.47 27.01
N GLN A 374 -9.58 -6.81 27.95
CA GLN A 374 -10.08 -5.85 28.94
C GLN A 374 -8.97 -5.29 29.82
N ARG A 375 -8.11 -6.15 30.37
CA ARG A 375 -6.99 -5.72 31.22
C ARG A 375 -5.99 -4.85 30.46
N LEU A 376 -5.74 -5.19 29.19
CA LEU A 376 -4.87 -4.40 28.31
C LEU A 376 -5.39 -2.98 28.14
N HIS A 377 -6.69 -2.80 27.87
CA HIS A 377 -7.30 -1.47 27.77
C HIS A 377 -7.22 -0.67 29.07
N ILE A 378 -7.40 -1.32 30.22
CA ILE A 378 -7.28 -0.67 31.54
C ILE A 378 -5.85 -0.14 31.74
N VAL A 379 -4.84 -0.96 31.46
CA VAL A 379 -3.43 -0.56 31.57
C VAL A 379 -3.15 0.64 30.68
N LEU A 380 -3.52 0.56 29.39
CA LEU A 380 -3.28 1.65 28.45
C LEU A 380 -4.01 2.94 28.83
N ARG A 381 -5.24 2.83 29.35
CA ARG A 381 -6.00 4.00 29.85
C ARG A 381 -5.30 4.64 31.04
N LYS A 382 -4.82 3.85 32.01
CA LYS A 382 -4.10 4.38 33.18
C LYS A 382 -2.78 5.06 32.79
N ILE A 383 -2.03 4.50 31.83
CA ILE A 383 -0.80 5.12 31.32
C ILE A 383 -1.11 6.47 30.62
N ASP A 384 -2.16 6.51 29.80
CA ASP A 384 -2.61 7.73 29.12
C ASP A 384 -3.05 8.81 30.11
N GLN A 385 -3.80 8.42 31.15
CA GLN A 385 -4.19 9.32 32.24
C GLN A 385 -2.98 9.83 33.02
N ALA A 386 -2.07 8.95 33.42
CA ALA A 386 -0.90 9.30 34.21
C ALA A 386 0.12 10.20 33.47
N THR A 387 0.05 10.28 32.14
CA THR A 387 0.90 11.14 31.30
C THR A 387 0.17 12.31 30.67
N SER A 388 -1.09 12.57 31.05
CA SER A 388 -1.87 13.68 30.52
C SER A 388 -2.18 14.71 31.60
N ASP A 389 -2.21 15.96 31.18
CA ASP A 389 -2.70 17.12 31.92
C ASP A 389 -4.21 17.36 31.76
N LYS A 390 -4.90 16.53 30.95
CA LYS A 390 -6.30 16.74 30.58
C LYS A 390 -7.25 15.98 31.50
N THR A 391 -8.40 16.61 31.75
CA THR A 391 -9.59 15.92 32.27
C THR A 391 -10.17 15.02 31.18
N PHE A 392 -10.36 13.74 31.49
CA PHE A 392 -10.94 12.77 30.57
C PHE A 392 -12.45 12.74 30.73
N ASP A 393 -13.19 12.83 29.62
CA ASP A 393 -14.63 12.56 29.67
C ASP A 393 -14.89 11.13 30.19
N PRO A 394 -16.06 10.87 30.78
CA PRO A 394 -16.51 9.52 31.08
C PRO A 394 -16.38 8.61 29.86
N GLU A 395 -15.77 7.45 30.06
CA GLU A 395 -15.62 6.42 29.03
C GLU A 395 -16.37 5.17 29.48
N PRO A 396 -17.02 4.45 28.54
CA PRO A 396 -17.66 3.18 28.87
C PRO A 396 -16.65 2.19 29.46
N PRO A 397 -17.13 1.17 30.20
CA PRO A 397 -16.26 0.11 30.68
C PRO A 397 -15.43 -0.50 29.54
N PRO A 398 -14.15 -0.81 29.78
CA PRO A 398 -13.29 -1.41 28.77
C PRO A 398 -13.93 -2.63 28.10
N SER A 399 -13.84 -2.72 26.78
CA SER A 399 -14.43 -3.79 25.96
C SER A 399 -15.97 -3.89 25.96
N ALA A 400 -16.72 -2.91 26.47
CA ALA A 400 -18.19 -2.91 26.42
C ALA A 400 -18.74 -3.12 24.99
N LEU A 401 -18.12 -2.50 23.98
CA LEU A 401 -18.49 -2.69 22.57
C LEU A 401 -18.23 -4.12 22.07
N LEU A 402 -17.13 -4.74 22.51
CA LEU A 402 -16.81 -6.11 22.14
C LEU A 402 -17.85 -7.07 22.75
N ILE A 403 -18.18 -6.90 24.03
CA ILE A 403 -19.21 -7.69 24.72
C ILE A 403 -20.56 -7.53 24.02
N ALA A 404 -20.94 -6.31 23.65
CA ALA A 404 -22.17 -6.04 22.91
C ALA A 404 -22.16 -6.71 21.52
N ALA A 405 -21.04 -6.67 20.80
CA ALA A 405 -20.90 -7.31 19.49
C ALA A 405 -21.03 -8.84 19.58
N PHE A 406 -20.42 -9.47 20.58
CA PHE A 406 -20.58 -10.90 20.85
C PHE A 406 -22.02 -11.30 21.15
N ASN A 407 -22.70 -10.52 22.00
CA ASN A 407 -24.09 -10.76 22.35
C ASN A 407 -25.02 -10.64 21.14
N ARG A 408 -24.73 -9.77 20.18
CA ARG A 408 -25.49 -9.69 18.91
C ARG A 408 -25.24 -10.89 18.01
N HIS A 409 -23.99 -11.34 17.88
CA HIS A 409 -23.66 -12.49 17.03
C HIS A 409 -24.33 -13.78 17.53
N ARG A 410 -24.49 -13.95 18.85
CA ARG A 410 -25.22 -15.08 19.45
C ARG A 410 -26.74 -15.03 19.30
N ARG A 411 -27.33 -13.90 18.91
CA ARG A 411 -28.79 -13.77 18.69
C ARG A 411 -29.21 -14.04 17.24
N HIS A 412 -28.25 -14.15 16.33
CA HIS A 412 -28.48 -14.36 14.89
C HIS A 412 -27.98 -15.71 14.38
N ASN A 413 -27.38 -16.51 15.26
CA ASN A 413 -27.13 -17.94 15.10
C ASN A 413 -28.01 -18.66 16.11
#